data_AF-A0A8S2FI69-F1
#
_entry.id   AF-A0A8S2FI69-F1
#
_cell.length_a   1.000
_cell.length_b   1.000
_cell.length_c   1.000
_cell.angle_alpha   90.00
_cell.angle_beta   90.00
_cell.angle_gamma   90.00
#
_symmetry.space_group_name_H-M   'P 1'
#
loop_
_entity.id
_entity.type
_entity.pdbx_description
1 polymer ?
#
loop_
_entity_poly.entity_id
_entity_poly.type
_entity_poly.pdbx_seq_one_letter_code
_entity_poly.pdbx_strand_id
1 'polypeptide(L)'
;MLHIRPLRNSTVYDFAVQLMRRKILDQFMYFKRIDVVFDSGLSNEVKSFIKLHGDNKNRVTYEFSRDVKLPTGKTYDDLLRGNRAHLTAVIVQCWCEPDVVECLPEGKLLVVGGTGEDAFMLEKMLPPSSIYELNSNHIEADTRMLLHVQRVIDTKCKNIVVKSIDTDVVYLRIYYASFIDVKILCVDCTMPQKDKQKFIDCTNISHELVKDYRMNPEILLPVYALSRCDTCSYIRNISKLTLLNTFFKHYDQYVELEKLKNFPTAIEDIQAVEELICNCFSHDTRSSKSSSNVRIQQQVVSIDALRAVMAMNALKQNKKNIASTLPPTSDALLYHSLRVSRQIQIWQHALDAHIKYPELIHSGYEMVDNCLKTKWTTKRLFPRIVRYKHVVNVRVIAEDVIVGRMDCHARFIASVHLVHVRTDIQSSTEKVTLPVHLYVPND
;
A
#
# COMPACT_ATOMS: atom_id res chain seq x y z
N MET A 1 7.71 19.09 7.71
CA MET A 1 8.33 20.23 8.42
C MET A 1 9.23 21.08 7.55
N LEU A 2 10.17 20.48 6.81
CA LEU A 2 11.21 21.16 6.00
C LEU A 2 10.72 21.94 4.76
N HIS A 3 9.42 22.10 4.58
CA HIS A 3 8.85 22.93 3.51
C HIS A 3 8.98 24.44 3.78
N ILE A 4 9.28 24.84 5.02
CA ILE A 4 9.72 26.21 5.28
C ILE A 4 11.07 26.41 4.61
N ARG A 5 11.22 27.52 3.90
CA ARG A 5 12.49 27.90 3.29
C ARG A 5 13.40 28.57 4.33
N PRO A 6 14.71 28.28 4.31
CA PRO A 6 15.69 29.01 5.10
C PRO A 6 15.65 30.50 4.78
N LEU A 7 15.94 31.34 5.77
CA LEU A 7 16.16 32.77 5.54
C LEU A 7 17.43 33.00 4.72
N ARG A 8 17.53 34.16 4.05
CA ARG A 8 18.75 34.49 3.29
C ARG A 8 19.96 34.48 4.22
N ASN A 9 21.04 33.85 3.76
CA ASN A 9 22.31 33.72 4.49
C ASN A 9 22.22 33.01 5.86
N SER A 10 21.14 32.28 6.13
CA SER A 10 20.98 31.50 7.36
C SER A 10 21.87 30.26 7.37
N THR A 11 22.44 29.97 8.53
CA THR A 11 23.10 28.69 8.83
C THR A 11 22.08 27.58 9.08
N VAL A 12 22.53 26.33 9.20
CA VAL A 12 21.67 25.22 9.65
C VAL A 12 21.10 25.52 11.05
N TYR A 13 21.91 26.07 11.94
CA TYR A 13 21.46 26.48 13.28
C TYR A 13 20.34 27.54 13.23
N ASP A 14 20.55 28.62 12.47
CA ASP A 14 19.53 29.67 12.28
C ASP A 14 18.22 29.08 11.73
N PHE A 15 18.33 28.14 10.81
CA PHE A 15 17.19 27.44 10.23
C PHE A 15 16.50 26.51 11.24
N ALA A 16 17.26 25.80 12.09
CA ALA A 16 16.71 24.98 13.17
C ALA A 16 15.90 25.82 14.14
N VAL A 17 16.43 26.98 14.58
CA VAL A 17 15.72 27.94 15.44
C VAL A 17 14.47 28.49 14.73
N GLN A 18 14.59 28.83 13.44
CA GLN A 18 13.45 29.28 12.64
C GLN A 18 12.33 28.22 12.60
N LEU A 19 12.67 26.94 12.43
CA LEU A 19 11.70 25.84 12.42
C LEU A 19 11.02 25.68 13.79
N MET A 20 11.79 25.67 14.88
CA MET A 20 11.25 25.56 16.24
C MET A 20 10.23 26.68 16.51
N ARG A 21 10.63 27.94 16.25
CA ARG A 21 9.75 29.10 16.45
C ARG A 21 8.47 29.00 15.63
N ARG A 22 8.58 28.72 14.33
CA ARG A 22 7.43 28.79 13.39
C ARG A 22 6.52 27.56 13.40
N LYS A 23 6.98 26.41 13.91
CA LYS A 23 6.21 25.15 13.82
C LYS A 23 5.90 24.53 15.17
N ILE A 24 6.64 24.86 16.22
CA ILE A 24 6.52 24.20 17.52
C ILE A 24 6.05 25.20 18.58
N LEU A 25 6.74 26.33 18.76
CA LEU A 25 6.50 27.21 19.90
C LEU A 25 5.05 27.72 19.98
N ASP A 26 4.48 28.16 18.86
CA ASP A 26 3.09 28.64 18.82
C ASP A 26 2.09 27.54 19.22
N GLN A 27 2.41 26.26 19.00
CA GLN A 27 1.51 25.16 19.35
C GLN A 27 1.44 24.93 20.87
N PHE A 28 2.43 25.36 21.65
CA PHE A 28 2.39 25.24 23.11
C PHE A 28 1.32 26.11 23.77
N MET A 29 0.67 27.03 23.03
CA MET A 29 -0.52 27.72 23.53
C MET A 29 -1.69 26.74 23.77
N TYR A 30 -1.72 25.62 23.02
CA TYR A 30 -2.79 24.61 23.11
C TYR A 30 -2.34 23.33 23.80
N PHE A 31 -1.05 22.99 23.71
CA PHE A 31 -0.53 21.71 24.19
C PHE A 31 0.46 21.89 25.35
N LYS A 32 0.47 20.94 26.29
CA LYS A 32 1.49 20.87 27.35
C LYS A 32 2.75 20.15 26.90
N ARG A 33 2.57 19.13 26.05
CA ARG A 33 3.61 18.28 25.49
C ARG A 33 3.45 18.23 23.98
N ILE A 34 4.55 18.31 23.25
CA ILE A 34 4.60 18.13 21.80
C ILE A 34 5.69 17.10 21.49
N ASP A 35 5.35 16.08 20.71
CA ASP A 35 6.29 15.10 20.20
C ASP A 35 6.51 15.35 18.71
N VAL A 36 7.77 15.50 18.30
CA VAL A 36 8.18 15.63 16.90
C VAL A 36 8.95 14.37 16.50
N VAL A 37 8.46 13.67 15.47
CA VAL A 37 9.04 12.42 15.00
C VAL A 37 9.48 12.56 13.55
N PHE A 38 10.68 12.06 13.25
CA PHE A 38 11.25 12.07 11.91
C PHE A 38 11.46 10.65 11.37
N ASP A 39 11.54 10.53 10.04
CA ASP A 39 11.99 9.30 9.40
C ASP A 39 13.44 9.02 9.83
N SER A 40 13.77 7.74 9.98
CA SER A 40 15.14 7.30 10.16
C SER A 40 15.95 7.54 8.89
N GLY A 41 17.17 8.05 9.06
CA GLY A 41 18.19 8.11 8.01
C GLY A 41 18.92 6.79 7.80
N LEU A 42 18.81 5.86 8.75
CA LEU A 42 19.44 4.56 8.74
C LEU A 42 18.51 3.57 8.03
N SER A 43 18.62 3.37 6.71
CA SER A 43 17.95 2.20 6.14
C SER A 43 18.61 1.58 4.91
N ASN A 44 18.71 0.26 4.97
CA ASN A 44 18.97 -0.65 3.85
C ASN A 44 17.66 -1.24 3.29
N GLU A 45 16.55 -0.50 3.38
CA GLU A 45 15.22 -1.03 3.04
C GLU A 45 14.73 -0.63 1.65
N VAL A 46 13.56 -1.15 1.25
CA VAL A 46 12.91 -0.91 -0.05
C VAL A 46 12.96 0.56 -0.45
N LYS A 47 12.62 1.49 0.45
CA LYS A 47 12.67 2.93 0.15
C LYS A 47 14.08 3.42 -0.16
N SER A 48 15.12 2.91 0.51
CA SER A 48 16.52 3.24 0.21
C SER A 48 16.99 2.61 -1.09
N PHE A 49 16.62 1.37 -1.36
CA PHE A 49 16.94 0.71 -2.64
C PHE A 49 16.24 1.39 -3.84
N ILE A 50 14.94 1.70 -3.72
CA ILE A 50 14.18 2.45 -4.74
C ILE A 50 14.77 3.86 -4.90
N LYS A 51 15.16 4.54 -3.82
CA LYS A 51 15.80 5.84 -3.89
C LYS A 51 17.18 5.79 -4.56
N LEU A 52 17.97 4.74 -4.34
CA LEU A 52 19.30 4.57 -4.97
C LEU A 52 19.20 4.30 -6.47
N HIS A 53 18.20 3.55 -6.93
CA HIS A 53 18.13 3.07 -8.31
C HIS A 53 17.08 3.78 -9.18
N GLY A 54 16.13 4.50 -8.58
CA GLY A 54 15.02 5.18 -9.27
C GLY A 54 15.39 6.51 -9.93
N ASP A 55 16.52 7.12 -9.59
CA ASP A 55 17.04 8.34 -10.22
C ASP A 55 18.55 8.45 -9.97
N ASN A 56 19.35 7.74 -10.77
CA ASN A 56 20.82 7.75 -10.71
C ASN A 56 21.45 9.03 -11.31
N LYS A 57 20.72 10.15 -11.33
CA LYS A 57 21.21 11.43 -11.84
C LYS A 57 21.63 12.33 -10.68
N ASN A 58 22.93 12.41 -10.43
CA ASN A 58 23.61 13.48 -9.69
C ASN A 58 23.00 13.85 -8.32
N ARG A 59 22.80 12.89 -7.41
CA ARG A 59 22.54 13.24 -6.01
C ARG A 59 23.85 13.65 -5.34
N VAL A 60 24.04 14.95 -5.17
CA VAL A 60 25.12 15.51 -4.36
C VAL A 60 24.77 15.25 -2.89
N THR A 61 25.61 14.48 -2.21
CA THR A 61 25.58 14.36 -0.75
C THR A 61 26.24 15.61 -0.19
N TYR A 62 25.53 16.29 0.71
CA TYR A 62 26.04 17.45 1.43
C TYR A 62 26.44 17.02 2.83
N GLU A 63 27.61 17.49 3.27
CA GLU A 63 27.99 17.45 4.68
C GLU A 63 27.35 18.66 5.36
N PHE A 64 26.49 18.39 6.35
CA PHE A 64 25.89 19.44 7.17
C PHE A 64 26.63 19.54 8.48
N SER A 65 26.90 20.78 8.89
CA SER A 65 27.20 21.12 10.25
C SER A 65 26.39 22.36 10.64
N ARG A 66 26.36 22.65 11.94
CA ARG A 66 25.69 23.79 12.56
C ARG A 66 25.83 25.09 11.77
N ASP A 67 27.05 25.42 11.38
CA ASP A 67 27.41 26.73 10.82
C ASP A 67 27.39 26.77 9.29
N VAL A 68 27.07 25.66 8.63
CA VAL A 68 26.94 25.61 7.16
C VAL A 68 25.77 26.48 6.73
N LYS A 69 26.00 27.37 5.77
CA LYS A 69 24.94 28.19 5.17
C LYS A 69 24.04 27.35 4.29
N LEU A 70 22.73 27.48 4.48
CA LEU A 70 21.75 26.83 3.64
C LEU A 70 21.44 27.68 2.41
N PRO A 71 21.37 27.08 1.21
CA PRO A 71 20.86 27.77 0.04
C PRO A 71 19.38 28.11 0.23
N THR A 72 18.89 29.06 -0.58
CA THR A 72 17.47 29.44 -0.61
C THR A 72 16.85 29.18 -1.99
N GLY A 73 15.52 29.17 -2.07
CA GLY A 73 14.81 29.01 -3.35
C GLY A 73 14.90 27.59 -3.92
N LYS A 74 14.99 27.47 -5.25
CA LYS A 74 15.00 26.18 -5.97
C LYS A 74 16.19 25.29 -5.58
N THR A 75 17.34 25.90 -5.30
CA THR A 75 18.56 25.20 -4.88
C THR A 75 18.39 24.48 -3.54
N TYR A 76 17.55 25.00 -2.66
CA TYR A 76 17.19 24.31 -1.41
C TYR A 76 16.31 23.08 -1.67
N ASP A 77 15.34 23.20 -2.57
CA ASP A 77 14.47 22.08 -2.94
C ASP A 77 15.29 20.93 -3.56
N ASP A 78 16.31 21.26 -4.35
CA ASP A 78 17.24 20.28 -4.93
C ASP A 78 18.16 19.66 -3.87
N LEU A 79 18.68 20.45 -2.92
CA LEU A 79 19.44 19.96 -1.78
C LEU A 79 18.63 18.92 -0.98
N LEU A 80 17.35 19.18 -0.72
CA LEU A 80 16.50 18.26 0.04
C LEU A 80 16.25 16.89 -0.64
N ARG A 81 16.42 16.75 -1.96
CA ARG A 81 16.09 15.48 -2.67
C ARG A 81 16.95 14.29 -2.24
N GLY A 82 18.13 14.53 -1.67
CA GLY A 82 19.02 13.49 -1.17
C GLY A 82 19.42 13.63 0.30
N ASN A 83 19.15 14.79 0.92
CA ASN A 83 19.83 15.19 2.16
C ASN A 83 18.90 15.42 3.36
N ARG A 84 17.61 15.10 3.25
CA ARG A 84 16.62 15.32 4.32
C ARG A 84 17.05 14.71 5.65
N ALA A 85 17.47 13.44 5.65
CA ALA A 85 17.83 12.75 6.88
C ALA A 85 19.06 13.39 7.55
N HIS A 86 20.11 13.71 6.78
CA HIS A 86 21.31 14.35 7.31
C HIS A 86 21.00 15.76 7.86
N LEU A 87 20.26 16.57 7.10
CA LEU A 87 19.86 17.91 7.57
C LEU A 87 19.01 17.83 8.84
N THR A 88 18.04 16.90 8.89
CA THR A 88 17.22 16.71 10.08
C THR A 88 18.05 16.25 11.28
N ALA A 89 19.05 15.38 11.09
CA ALA A 89 19.94 14.97 12.18
C ALA A 89 20.62 16.16 12.85
N VAL A 90 21.18 17.07 12.04
CA VAL A 90 21.83 18.30 12.54
C VAL A 90 20.81 19.25 13.16
N ILE A 91 19.60 19.37 12.60
CA ILE A 91 18.52 20.19 13.22
C ILE A 91 18.18 19.67 14.62
N VAL A 92 18.05 18.36 14.81
CA VAL A 92 17.77 17.76 16.12
C VAL A 92 18.89 18.05 17.10
N GLN A 93 20.15 17.95 16.67
CA GLN A 93 21.30 18.34 17.49
C GLN A 93 21.24 19.80 17.90
N CYS A 94 20.97 20.72 16.96
CA CYS A 94 20.82 22.14 17.26
C CYS A 94 19.66 22.40 18.25
N TRP A 95 18.55 21.67 18.17
CA TRP A 95 17.45 21.80 19.13
C TRP A 95 17.80 21.33 20.54
N CYS A 96 18.81 20.47 20.70
CA CYS A 96 19.32 20.04 21.99
C CYS A 96 20.32 21.06 22.58
N GLU A 97 20.65 22.15 21.89
CA GLU A 97 21.59 23.12 22.44
C GLU A 97 20.94 23.98 23.54
N PRO A 98 21.67 24.34 24.61
CA PRO A 98 21.09 25.02 25.77
C PRO A 98 20.35 26.32 25.45
N ASP A 99 20.87 27.12 24.52
CA ASP A 99 20.27 28.40 24.11
C ASP A 99 18.97 28.23 23.30
N VAL A 100 18.85 27.13 22.55
CA VAL A 100 17.62 26.77 21.84
C VAL A 100 16.58 26.21 22.81
N VAL A 101 16.99 25.34 23.74
CA VAL A 101 16.11 24.80 24.79
C VAL A 101 15.55 25.93 25.67
N GLU A 102 16.34 26.97 25.94
CA GLU A 102 15.92 28.13 26.71
C GLU A 102 14.79 28.95 26.05
N CYS A 103 14.57 28.78 24.74
CA CYS A 103 13.44 29.37 24.03
C CYS A 103 12.10 28.64 24.29
N LEU A 104 12.11 27.45 24.91
CA LEU A 104 10.88 26.75 25.25
C LEU A 104 10.11 27.49 26.35
N PRO A 105 8.76 27.48 26.34
CA PRO A 105 7.99 28.06 27.43
C PRO A 105 8.14 27.23 28.70
N GLU A 106 8.04 27.88 29.86
CA GLU A 106 8.16 27.22 31.16
C GLU A 106 7.03 26.19 31.38
N GLY A 107 7.38 25.04 31.97
CA GLY A 107 6.44 23.94 32.23
C GLY A 107 5.90 23.26 30.96
N LYS A 108 6.56 23.45 29.80
CA LYS A 108 6.24 22.78 28.54
C LYS A 108 7.33 21.78 28.17
N LEU A 109 6.88 20.68 27.58
CA LEU A 109 7.71 19.54 27.23
C LEU A 109 7.76 19.34 25.72
N LEU A 110 8.96 19.38 25.14
CA LEU A 110 9.21 18.97 23.76
C LEU A 110 9.93 17.62 23.76
N VAL A 111 9.36 16.63 23.08
CA VAL A 111 10.02 15.35 22.82
C VAL A 111 10.37 15.26 21.35
N VAL A 112 11.58 14.83 21.02
CA VAL A 112 12.06 14.73 19.64
C VAL A 112 12.56 13.31 19.39
N GLY A 113 11.87 12.56 18.54
CA GLY A 113 12.36 11.31 17.97
C GLY A 113 13.35 11.64 16.85
N GLY A 114 14.64 11.35 17.07
CA GLY A 114 15.73 11.69 16.17
C GLY A 114 15.68 10.98 14.81
N THR A 115 16.70 11.16 13.99
CA THR A 115 16.85 10.44 12.70
C THR A 115 17.61 9.13 12.83
N GLY A 116 18.17 8.85 14.00
CA GLY A 116 18.63 7.52 14.40
C GLY A 116 17.60 6.87 15.32
N GLU A 117 18.06 5.93 16.15
CA GLU A 117 17.18 5.26 17.10
C GLU A 117 16.80 6.19 18.26
N ASP A 118 17.62 7.18 18.60
CA ASP A 118 17.48 7.98 19.81
C ASP A 118 16.24 8.88 19.84
N ALA A 119 15.75 9.15 21.05
CA ALA A 119 14.76 10.18 21.34
C ALA A 119 15.22 11.07 22.51
N PHE A 120 14.89 12.36 22.45
CA PHE A 120 15.31 13.36 23.42
C PHE A 120 14.12 14.08 24.06
N MET A 121 14.26 14.38 25.35
CA MET A 121 13.39 15.21 26.15
C MET A 121 14.01 16.60 26.32
N LEU A 122 13.26 17.64 25.98
CA LEU A 122 13.70 19.03 26.03
C LEU A 122 12.69 19.83 26.87
N GLU A 123 13.19 20.42 27.95
CA GLU A 123 12.45 21.29 28.86
C GLU A 123 13.31 22.50 29.22
N LYS A 124 12.66 23.66 29.33
CA LYS A 124 13.35 24.89 29.72
C LYS A 124 14.07 24.71 31.08
N MET A 125 15.25 25.29 31.24
CA MET A 125 16.09 25.21 32.45
C MET A 125 16.61 23.81 32.82
N LEU A 126 16.35 22.78 32.00
CA LEU A 126 16.85 21.43 32.21
C LEU A 126 17.78 21.02 31.05
N PRO A 127 18.84 20.24 31.33
CA PRO A 127 19.64 19.67 30.26
C PRO A 127 18.79 18.70 29.42
N PRO A 128 19.02 18.62 28.10
CA PRO A 128 18.45 17.57 27.27
C PRO A 128 18.73 16.18 27.87
N SER A 129 17.74 15.30 27.84
CA SER A 129 17.89 13.93 28.34
C SER A 129 17.37 12.92 27.33
N SER A 130 18.04 11.78 27.22
CA SER A 130 17.62 10.69 26.35
C SER A 130 16.42 9.93 26.95
N ILE A 131 15.52 9.47 26.07
CA ILE A 131 14.34 8.69 26.44
C ILE A 131 14.48 7.29 25.85
N TYR A 132 15.09 6.37 26.60
CA TYR A 132 15.39 5.02 26.13
C TYR A 132 14.14 4.22 25.74
N GLU A 133 12.98 4.48 26.36
CA GLU A 133 11.75 3.77 26.01
C GLU A 133 11.17 4.20 24.65
N LEU A 134 11.67 5.30 24.08
CA LEU A 134 11.35 5.76 22.74
C LEU A 134 12.48 5.49 21.73
N ASN A 135 13.55 4.81 22.17
CA ASN A 135 14.58 4.37 21.25
C ASN A 135 13.99 3.33 20.30
N SER A 136 14.12 3.54 18.99
CA SER A 136 13.38 2.75 18.03
C SER A 136 14.08 2.55 16.70
N ASN A 137 14.04 1.33 16.18
CA ASN A 137 14.55 1.00 14.85
C ASN A 137 13.53 1.23 13.72
N HIS A 138 12.38 1.84 14.03
CA HIS A 138 11.39 2.20 13.02
C HIS A 138 11.94 3.21 12.00
N ILE A 139 11.83 2.87 10.73
CA ILE A 139 12.34 3.69 9.62
C ILE A 139 11.42 4.86 9.29
N GLU A 140 10.10 4.66 9.34
CA GLU A 140 9.12 5.65 8.91
C GLU A 140 8.52 6.36 10.12
N ALA A 141 8.36 7.69 10.02
CA ALA A 141 7.84 8.49 11.11
C ALA A 141 6.39 8.11 11.49
N ASP A 142 5.59 7.64 10.54
CA ASP A 142 4.19 7.23 10.68
C ASP A 142 3.99 6.02 11.60
N THR A 143 4.89 5.05 11.56
CA THR A 143 4.93 3.92 12.48
C THR A 143 5.60 4.31 13.79
N ARG A 144 6.76 4.98 13.75
CA ARG A 144 7.48 5.41 14.97
C ARG A 144 6.64 6.29 15.89
N MET A 145 5.79 7.15 15.34
CA MET A 145 4.94 8.03 16.15
C MET A 145 3.90 7.27 17.00
N LEU A 146 3.63 5.99 16.76
CA LEU A 146 2.72 5.19 17.58
C LEU A 146 3.30 4.90 18.96
N LEU A 147 4.61 4.63 19.05
CA LEU A 147 5.36 4.53 20.31
C LEU A 147 5.24 5.81 21.15
N HIS A 148 5.40 6.97 20.52
CA HIS A 148 5.25 8.26 21.20
C HIS A 148 3.83 8.44 21.75
N VAL A 149 2.81 8.06 20.97
CA VAL A 149 1.42 8.11 21.42
C VAL A 149 1.16 7.17 22.59
N GLN A 150 1.69 5.94 22.56
CA GLN A 150 1.57 5.00 23.67
C GLN A 150 2.18 5.57 24.95
N ARG A 151 3.41 6.11 24.88
CA ARG A 151 4.05 6.75 26.04
C ARG A 151 3.21 7.90 26.60
N VAL A 152 2.59 8.71 25.74
CA VAL A 152 1.69 9.79 26.19
C VAL A 152 0.46 9.23 26.92
N ILE A 153 -0.10 8.13 26.43
CA ILE A 153 -1.22 7.43 27.11
C ILE A 153 -0.79 6.89 28.47
N ASP A 154 0.41 6.35 28.58
CA ASP A 154 0.97 5.82 29.83
C ASP A 154 1.13 6.93 30.89
N THR A 155 1.39 8.17 30.45
CA THR A 155 1.36 9.38 31.30
C THR A 155 -0.06 9.88 31.64
N LYS A 156 -1.09 9.07 31.41
CA LYS A 156 -2.52 9.36 31.67
C LYS A 156 -3.15 10.46 30.81
N CYS A 157 -2.50 10.88 29.74
CA CYS A 157 -3.11 11.77 28.76
C CYS A 157 -4.01 10.97 27.80
N LYS A 158 -5.31 11.29 27.76
CA LYS A 158 -6.31 10.54 26.96
C LYS A 158 -6.78 11.26 25.69
N ASN A 159 -6.34 12.49 25.47
CA ASN A 159 -6.71 13.29 24.31
C ASN A 159 -5.46 13.64 23.52
N ILE A 160 -5.32 13.07 22.33
CA ILE A 160 -4.10 13.14 21.54
C ILE A 160 -4.46 13.64 20.14
N VAL A 161 -3.71 14.63 19.68
CA VAL A 161 -3.80 15.16 18.31
C VAL A 161 -2.50 14.83 17.58
N VAL A 162 -2.60 14.05 16.53
CA VAL A 162 -1.49 13.72 15.64
C VAL A 162 -1.58 14.62 14.41
N LYS A 163 -0.54 15.39 14.12
CA LYS A 163 -0.52 16.25 12.94
C LYS A 163 0.19 15.56 11.78
N SER A 164 -0.55 15.14 10.77
CA SER A 164 -0.01 14.53 9.55
C SER A 164 -0.96 14.74 8.38
N ILE A 165 -0.39 15.01 7.20
CA ILE A 165 -1.13 14.99 5.93
C ILE A 165 -1.04 13.63 5.23
N ASP A 166 -0.27 12.70 5.81
CA ASP A 166 -0.11 11.35 5.31
C ASP A 166 -1.35 10.51 5.63
N THR A 167 -1.84 9.79 4.62
CA THR A 167 -3.01 8.93 4.76
C THR A 167 -2.66 7.65 5.54
N ASP A 168 -1.41 7.17 5.47
CA ASP A 168 -0.96 5.96 6.19
C ASP A 168 -1.17 6.15 7.70
N VAL A 169 -0.91 7.37 8.21
CA VAL A 169 -1.19 7.74 9.60
C VAL A 169 -2.67 7.60 9.96
N VAL A 170 -3.61 7.95 9.08
CA VAL A 170 -5.05 7.85 9.41
C VAL A 170 -5.45 6.38 9.60
N TYR A 171 -5.05 5.49 8.68
CA TYR A 171 -5.39 4.07 8.77
C TYR A 171 -4.73 3.39 9.96
N LEU A 172 -3.45 3.69 10.22
CA LEU A 172 -2.74 3.23 11.41
C LEU A 172 -3.45 3.65 12.69
N ARG A 173 -3.97 4.88 12.77
CA ARG A 173 -4.65 5.37 13.98
C ARG A 173 -6.04 4.79 14.16
N ILE A 174 -6.79 4.56 13.09
CA ILE A 174 -8.07 3.83 13.16
C ILE A 174 -7.81 2.40 13.67
N TYR A 175 -6.79 1.72 13.13
CA TYR A 175 -6.37 0.39 13.61
C TYR A 175 -6.07 0.42 15.12
N TYR A 176 -5.13 1.27 15.54
CA TYR A 176 -4.66 1.28 16.93
C TYR A 176 -5.65 1.85 17.95
N ALA A 177 -6.68 2.59 17.52
CA ALA A 177 -7.71 3.11 18.42
C ALA A 177 -8.44 2.00 19.20
N SER A 178 -8.45 0.76 18.69
CA SER A 178 -9.03 -0.39 19.39
C SER A 178 -8.06 -1.07 20.37
N PHE A 179 -6.76 -0.77 20.31
CA PHE A 179 -5.71 -1.44 21.09
C PHE A 179 -5.13 -0.58 22.20
N ILE A 180 -5.30 0.74 22.11
CA ILE A 180 -4.74 1.69 23.07
C ILE A 180 -5.86 2.37 23.85
N ASP A 181 -5.65 2.53 25.16
CA ASP A 181 -6.62 3.18 26.05
C ASP A 181 -6.60 4.71 25.85
N VAL A 182 -7.23 5.19 24.78
CA VAL A 182 -7.32 6.60 24.40
C VAL A 182 -8.78 7.02 24.28
N LYS A 183 -9.12 8.21 24.80
CA LYS A 183 -10.48 8.75 24.70
C LYS A 183 -10.70 9.44 23.36
N ILE A 184 -9.72 10.23 22.91
CA ILE A 184 -9.76 10.96 21.64
C ILE A 184 -8.41 10.83 20.96
N LEU A 185 -8.38 10.20 19.79
CA LEU A 185 -7.23 10.14 18.89
C LEU A 185 -7.59 10.79 17.56
N CYS A 186 -7.24 12.06 17.42
CA CYS A 186 -7.55 12.85 16.22
C CYS A 186 -6.31 13.01 15.33
N VAL A 187 -6.51 12.95 14.02
CA VAL A 187 -5.49 13.32 13.04
C VAL A 187 -5.82 14.69 12.44
N ASP A 188 -4.96 15.68 12.66
CA ASP A 188 -4.98 16.96 11.96
C ASP A 188 -4.35 16.82 10.58
N CYS A 189 -5.21 16.74 9.57
CA CYS A 189 -4.86 16.64 8.15
C CYS A 189 -4.90 18.01 7.44
N THR A 190 -4.82 19.11 8.18
CA THR A 190 -4.94 20.46 7.61
C THR A 190 -3.77 20.77 6.69
N MET A 191 -4.06 21.07 5.43
CA MET A 191 -3.04 21.46 4.45
C MET A 191 -2.55 22.88 4.74
N PRO A 192 -1.24 23.17 4.66
CA PRO A 192 -0.69 24.49 4.99
C PRO A 192 -1.25 25.66 4.18
N GLN A 193 -1.85 25.40 3.01
CA GLN A 193 -2.41 26.40 2.10
C GLN A 193 -3.93 26.50 2.17
N LYS A 194 -4.59 25.77 3.07
CA LYS A 194 -6.05 25.77 3.22
C LYS A 194 -6.43 26.34 4.57
N ASP A 195 -7.34 27.31 4.55
CA ASP A 195 -7.85 27.94 5.79
C ASP A 195 -8.79 27.01 6.57
N LYS A 196 -9.39 26.02 5.89
CA LYS A 196 -10.29 25.07 6.52
C LYS A 196 -9.50 23.95 7.22
N GLN A 197 -9.54 23.97 8.55
CA GLN A 197 -9.03 22.89 9.37
C GLN A 197 -9.78 21.58 9.08
N LYS A 198 -9.04 20.48 9.03
CA LYS A 198 -9.58 19.13 8.81
C LYS A 198 -9.03 18.19 9.87
N PHE A 199 -9.89 17.82 10.81
CA PHE A 199 -9.61 16.79 11.81
C PHE A 199 -10.36 15.51 11.48
N ILE A 200 -9.73 14.37 11.73
CA ILE A 200 -10.33 13.04 11.59
C ILE A 200 -10.27 12.37 12.96
N ASP A 201 -11.43 12.13 13.58
CA ASP A 201 -11.52 11.40 14.85
C ASP A 201 -11.43 9.90 14.56
N CYS A 202 -10.24 9.33 14.77
CA CYS A 202 -9.97 7.93 14.47
C CYS A 202 -10.58 7.00 15.53
N THR A 203 -10.75 7.48 16.77
CA THR A 203 -11.43 6.75 17.84
C THR A 203 -12.91 6.56 17.49
N ASN A 204 -13.59 7.63 17.08
CA ASN A 204 -14.99 7.55 16.68
C ASN A 204 -15.18 6.67 15.43
N ILE A 205 -14.33 6.80 14.41
CA ILE A 205 -14.39 5.92 13.23
C ILE A 205 -14.22 4.45 13.62
N SER A 206 -13.23 4.13 14.44
CA SER A 206 -13.00 2.76 14.92
C SER A 206 -14.22 2.21 15.66
N HIS A 207 -14.86 3.02 16.51
CA HIS A 207 -16.09 2.65 17.21
C HIS A 207 -17.28 2.45 16.28
N GLU A 208 -17.51 3.35 15.32
CA GLU A 208 -18.61 3.26 14.35
C GLU A 208 -18.47 2.01 13.48
N LEU A 209 -17.24 1.67 13.05
CA LEU A 209 -16.98 0.45 12.28
C LEU A 209 -17.42 -0.81 13.03
N VAL A 210 -17.10 -0.91 14.32
CA VAL A 210 -17.50 -2.05 15.15
C VAL A 210 -19.00 -2.04 15.42
N LYS A 211 -19.55 -0.91 15.86
CA LYS A 211 -20.91 -0.82 16.38
C LYS A 211 -21.96 -0.82 15.27
N ASP A 212 -21.77 0.00 14.25
CA ASP A 212 -22.78 0.27 13.23
C ASP A 212 -22.58 -0.62 12.00
N TYR A 213 -21.33 -0.97 11.67
CA TYR A 213 -20.99 -1.79 10.50
C TYR A 213 -20.60 -3.23 10.83
N ARG A 214 -20.49 -3.61 12.13
CA ARG A 214 -20.05 -4.95 12.57
C ARG A 214 -18.71 -5.37 11.94
N MET A 215 -17.86 -4.39 11.67
CA MET A 215 -16.58 -4.57 11.00
C MET A 215 -15.44 -4.55 12.02
N ASN A 216 -14.50 -5.47 11.88
CA ASN A 216 -13.24 -5.41 12.61
C ASN A 216 -12.35 -4.31 12.00
N PRO A 217 -11.96 -3.25 12.74
CA PRO A 217 -11.10 -2.19 12.22
C PRO A 217 -9.74 -2.72 11.72
N GLU A 218 -9.28 -3.87 12.22
CA GLU A 218 -8.01 -4.48 11.80
C GLU A 218 -7.93 -4.73 10.30
N ILE A 219 -9.05 -5.09 9.67
CA ILE A 219 -9.12 -5.45 8.26
C ILE A 219 -8.77 -4.28 7.33
N LEU A 220 -8.86 -3.04 7.83
CA LEU A 220 -8.58 -1.86 7.03
C LEU A 220 -7.12 -1.78 6.59
N LEU A 221 -6.17 -2.30 7.38
CA LEU A 221 -4.75 -2.29 7.00
C LEU A 221 -4.50 -3.14 5.74
N PRO A 222 -4.93 -4.43 5.68
CA PRO A 222 -4.82 -5.21 4.45
C PRO A 222 -5.48 -4.56 3.23
N VAL A 223 -6.72 -4.08 3.37
CA VAL A 223 -7.48 -3.48 2.27
C VAL A 223 -6.79 -2.19 1.77
N TYR A 224 -6.31 -1.37 2.70
CA TYR A 224 -5.59 -0.14 2.36
C TYR A 224 -4.26 -0.43 1.65
N ALA A 225 -3.45 -1.36 2.15
CA ALA A 225 -2.18 -1.75 1.55
C ALA A 225 -2.37 -2.35 0.13
N LEU A 226 -3.39 -3.20 -0.07
CA LEU A 226 -3.79 -3.73 -1.39
C LEU A 226 -4.13 -2.61 -2.38
N SER A 227 -4.73 -1.52 -1.89
CA SER A 227 -5.13 -0.39 -2.73
C SER A 227 -3.98 0.49 -3.20
N ARG A 228 -2.75 0.25 -2.70
CA ARG A 228 -1.49 1.02 -2.84
C ARG A 228 -1.12 1.80 -1.58
N CYS A 229 0.10 1.61 -1.11
CA CYS A 229 0.84 2.54 -0.23
C CYS A 229 2.22 2.85 -0.86
N ASP A 230 3.11 3.49 -0.12
CA ASP A 230 4.44 3.86 -0.62
C ASP A 230 5.34 2.65 -0.95
N THR A 231 5.15 1.52 -0.26
CA THR A 231 5.97 0.31 -0.40
C THR A 231 5.31 -0.76 -1.26
N CYS A 232 4.00 -0.64 -1.51
CA CYS A 232 3.21 -1.60 -2.28
C CYS A 232 2.86 -1.05 -3.67
N SER A 233 2.99 -1.90 -4.69
CA SER A 233 2.48 -1.61 -6.04
C SER A 233 0.97 -1.36 -6.03
N TYR A 234 0.44 -0.76 -7.10
CA TYR A 234 -1.00 -0.61 -7.30
C TYR A 234 -1.50 -1.55 -8.40
N ILE A 235 -2.75 -1.96 -8.29
CA ILE A 235 -3.41 -2.73 -9.35
C ILE A 235 -3.95 -1.75 -10.39
N ARG A 236 -3.44 -1.86 -11.61
CA ARG A 236 -3.79 -0.94 -12.69
C ARG A 236 -5.29 -1.00 -13.00
N ASN A 237 -5.89 0.17 -13.23
CA ASN A 237 -7.32 0.37 -13.50
C ASN A 237 -8.26 0.10 -12.31
N ILE A 238 -7.72 -0.15 -11.11
CA ILE A 238 -8.50 -0.14 -9.88
C ILE A 238 -8.08 1.09 -9.07
N SER A 239 -9.02 2.00 -8.83
CA SER A 239 -8.79 3.12 -7.91
C SER A 239 -8.93 2.67 -6.45
N LYS A 240 -8.31 3.39 -5.50
CA LYS A 240 -8.51 3.14 -4.07
C LYS A 240 -9.99 3.15 -3.70
N LEU A 241 -10.74 4.11 -4.25
CA LEU A 241 -12.18 4.23 -4.02
C LEU A 241 -12.95 3.02 -4.60
N THR A 242 -12.59 2.53 -5.79
CA THR A 242 -13.20 1.34 -6.40
C THR A 242 -12.99 0.11 -5.52
N LEU A 243 -11.76 -0.09 -5.05
CA LEU A 243 -11.41 -1.24 -4.19
C LEU A 243 -12.15 -1.16 -2.86
N LEU A 244 -12.10 -0.02 -2.17
CA LEU A 244 -12.80 0.18 -0.90
C LEU A 244 -14.31 0.02 -1.04
N ASN A 245 -14.93 0.63 -2.06
CA ASN A 245 -16.38 0.49 -2.27
C ASN A 245 -16.77 -0.96 -2.55
N THR A 246 -15.98 -1.69 -3.33
CA THR A 246 -16.23 -3.12 -3.59
C THR A 246 -16.12 -3.94 -2.31
N PHE A 247 -15.09 -3.66 -1.51
CA PHE A 247 -14.88 -4.29 -0.21
C PHE A 247 -16.04 -4.01 0.75
N PHE A 248 -16.36 -2.74 1.02
CA PHE A 248 -17.42 -2.36 1.97
C PHE A 248 -18.81 -2.89 1.57
N LYS A 249 -19.10 -2.95 0.27
CA LYS A 249 -20.38 -3.48 -0.23
C LYS A 249 -20.54 -4.98 0.05
N HIS A 250 -19.44 -5.71 0.19
CA HIS A 250 -19.40 -7.17 0.27
C HIS A 250 -18.49 -7.62 1.43
N TYR A 251 -18.47 -6.87 2.54
CA TYR A 251 -17.55 -7.09 3.66
C TYR A 251 -17.54 -8.54 4.16
N ASP A 252 -18.73 -9.12 4.37
CA ASP A 252 -18.89 -10.49 4.86
C ASP A 252 -18.19 -11.55 3.97
N GLN A 253 -18.02 -11.27 2.68
CA GLN A 253 -17.32 -12.16 1.74
C GLN A 253 -15.80 -12.05 1.84
N TYR A 254 -15.29 -10.95 2.38
CA TYR A 254 -13.86 -10.62 2.36
C TYR A 254 -13.24 -10.49 3.74
N VAL A 255 -13.92 -10.96 4.80
CA VAL A 255 -13.38 -10.98 6.18
C VAL A 255 -12.03 -11.72 6.22
N GLU A 256 -11.87 -12.74 5.38
CA GLU A 256 -10.64 -13.53 5.26
C GLU A 256 -9.42 -12.74 4.78
N LEU A 257 -9.57 -11.49 4.30
CA LEU A 257 -8.44 -10.62 3.99
C LEU A 257 -7.57 -10.33 5.22
N GLU A 258 -8.08 -10.49 6.43
CA GLU A 258 -7.29 -10.45 7.67
C GLU A 258 -6.14 -11.47 7.68
N LYS A 259 -6.26 -12.58 6.95
CA LYS A 259 -5.20 -13.59 6.82
C LYS A 259 -3.93 -13.06 6.17
N LEU A 260 -3.99 -11.93 5.45
CA LEU A 260 -2.81 -11.28 4.88
C LEU A 260 -1.81 -10.78 5.94
N LYS A 261 -2.17 -10.78 7.23
CA LYS A 261 -1.18 -10.62 8.32
C LYS A 261 -0.13 -11.73 8.34
N ASN A 262 -0.52 -12.91 7.86
CA ASN A 262 0.38 -14.03 7.62
C ASN A 262 0.94 -13.91 6.19
N PHE A 263 2.18 -14.36 5.99
CA PHE A 263 2.74 -14.42 4.64
C PHE A 263 2.04 -15.52 3.84
N PRO A 264 1.40 -15.18 2.69
CA PRO A 264 0.88 -16.20 1.80
C PRO A 264 2.02 -16.99 1.20
N THR A 265 1.83 -18.28 1.03
CA THR A 265 2.80 -19.20 0.41
C THR A 265 2.38 -19.60 -1.00
N ALA A 266 1.08 -19.54 -1.30
CA ALA A 266 0.51 -19.90 -2.59
C ALA A 266 -0.70 -19.01 -2.97
N ILE A 267 -1.23 -19.18 -4.18
CA ILE A 267 -2.36 -18.38 -4.68
C ILE A 267 -3.65 -18.70 -3.92
N GLU A 268 -3.78 -19.93 -3.45
CA GLU A 268 -4.88 -20.44 -2.64
C GLU A 268 -4.98 -19.68 -1.31
N ASP A 269 -3.85 -19.22 -0.76
CA ASP A 269 -3.81 -18.42 0.47
C ASP A 269 -4.38 -17.01 0.27
N ILE A 270 -4.57 -16.57 -0.98
CA ILE A 270 -5.05 -15.23 -1.33
C ILE A 270 -6.35 -15.25 -2.15
N GLN A 271 -7.14 -16.32 -2.05
CA GLN A 271 -8.41 -16.44 -2.76
C GLN A 271 -9.34 -15.23 -2.55
N ALA A 272 -9.49 -14.75 -1.31
CA ALA A 272 -10.30 -13.56 -1.02
C ALA A 272 -9.78 -12.28 -1.72
N VAL A 273 -8.46 -12.16 -1.89
CA VAL A 273 -7.86 -11.07 -2.67
C VAL A 273 -8.22 -11.23 -4.14
N GLU A 274 -8.07 -12.44 -4.69
CA GLU A 274 -8.37 -12.74 -6.08
C GLU A 274 -9.82 -12.42 -6.43
N GLU A 275 -10.76 -12.85 -5.58
CA GLU A 275 -12.18 -12.59 -5.73
C GLU A 275 -12.50 -11.09 -5.65
N LEU A 276 -11.94 -10.37 -4.68
CA LEU A 276 -12.12 -8.93 -4.54
C LEU A 276 -11.65 -8.18 -5.81
N ILE A 277 -10.47 -8.53 -6.33
CA ILE A 277 -9.91 -7.90 -7.52
C ILE A 277 -10.73 -8.26 -8.76
N CYS A 278 -11.15 -9.52 -8.93
CA CYS A 278 -12.06 -9.93 -10.00
C CYS A 278 -13.36 -9.10 -9.98
N ASN A 279 -13.92 -8.88 -8.80
CA ASN A 279 -15.16 -8.11 -8.63
C ASN A 279 -14.96 -6.62 -8.91
N CYS A 280 -13.80 -6.04 -8.57
CA CYS A 280 -13.47 -4.66 -8.96
C CYS A 280 -13.48 -4.49 -10.48
N PHE A 281 -12.88 -5.41 -11.23
CA PHE A 281 -12.87 -5.38 -12.71
C PHE A 281 -14.25 -5.67 -13.33
N SER A 282 -15.09 -6.43 -12.64
CA SER A 282 -16.42 -6.80 -13.13
C SER A 282 -17.47 -5.69 -12.91
N HIS A 283 -17.25 -4.81 -11.94
CA HIS A 283 -18.21 -3.77 -11.55
C HIS A 283 -17.85 -2.34 -12.01
N ASP A 284 -16.62 -2.08 -12.49
CA ASP A 284 -16.21 -0.75 -12.98
C ASP A 284 -16.76 -0.40 -14.39
N THR A 285 -18.02 -0.74 -14.65
CA THR A 285 -18.77 -0.37 -15.87
C THR A 285 -19.56 0.95 -15.71
N ARG A 286 -19.29 1.77 -14.68
CA ARG A 286 -20.11 2.96 -14.38
C ARG A 286 -19.43 4.32 -14.55
N SER A 287 -18.12 4.40 -14.82
CA SER A 287 -17.41 5.69 -14.78
C SER A 287 -16.81 6.21 -16.10
N SER A 288 -16.90 5.47 -17.21
CA SER A 288 -16.36 5.95 -18.49
C SER A 288 -17.45 6.05 -19.55
N LYS A 289 -17.61 7.25 -20.12
CA LYS A 289 -18.31 7.54 -21.40
C LYS A 289 -17.62 6.86 -22.61
N SER A 290 -16.93 5.75 -22.39
CA SER A 290 -16.17 5.00 -23.39
C SER A 290 -16.74 3.59 -23.46
N SER A 291 -17.25 3.26 -24.65
CA SER A 291 -18.23 2.23 -24.99
C SER A 291 -17.80 0.76 -24.82
N SER A 292 -17.07 0.39 -23.77
CA SER A 292 -16.78 -1.03 -23.49
C SER A 292 -17.50 -1.55 -22.27
N ASN A 293 -18.82 -1.65 -22.37
CA ASN A 293 -19.66 -2.46 -21.50
C ASN A 293 -19.44 -3.94 -21.81
N VAL A 294 -18.46 -4.57 -21.16
CA VAL A 294 -18.44 -6.03 -21.06
C VAL A 294 -19.09 -6.36 -19.72
N ARG A 295 -20.40 -6.64 -19.72
CA ARG A 295 -21.03 -7.33 -18.59
C ARG A 295 -20.50 -8.76 -18.59
N ILE A 296 -19.54 -9.04 -17.72
CA ILE A 296 -19.13 -10.42 -17.46
C ILE A 296 -20.23 -11.02 -16.58
N GLN A 297 -21.19 -11.70 -17.21
CA GLN A 297 -22.32 -12.35 -16.52
C GLN A 297 -21.95 -13.69 -15.89
N GLN A 298 -20.73 -14.19 -16.11
CA GLN A 298 -20.25 -15.43 -15.50
C GLN A 298 -19.47 -15.13 -14.22
N GLN A 299 -19.76 -15.92 -13.17
CA GLN A 299 -18.91 -16.02 -12.00
C GLN A 299 -17.52 -16.46 -12.47
N VAL A 300 -16.58 -15.53 -12.47
CA VAL A 300 -15.23 -15.82 -12.93
C VAL A 300 -14.50 -16.55 -11.83
N VAL A 301 -13.97 -17.73 -12.16
CA VAL A 301 -13.38 -18.67 -11.19
C VAL A 301 -11.96 -18.24 -10.75
N SER A 302 -11.25 -17.46 -11.57
CA SER A 302 -9.89 -16.97 -11.25
C SER A 302 -9.51 -15.69 -12.02
N ILE A 303 -8.52 -14.96 -11.54
CA ILE A 303 -8.02 -13.72 -12.18
C ILE A 303 -7.43 -13.99 -13.56
N ASP A 304 -6.82 -15.16 -13.77
CA ASP A 304 -6.28 -15.55 -15.07
C ASP A 304 -7.40 -15.87 -16.08
N ALA A 305 -8.50 -16.49 -15.62
CA ALA A 305 -9.69 -16.67 -16.44
C ALA A 305 -10.31 -15.32 -16.82
N LEU A 306 -10.40 -14.38 -15.87
CA LEU A 306 -10.85 -13.00 -16.13
C LEU A 306 -9.95 -12.33 -17.18
N ARG A 307 -8.63 -12.46 -17.00
CA ARG A 307 -7.61 -11.91 -17.89
C ARG A 307 -7.79 -12.43 -19.31
N ALA A 308 -8.05 -13.73 -19.48
CA ALA A 308 -8.29 -14.34 -20.79
C ALA A 308 -9.59 -13.86 -21.46
N VAL A 309 -10.70 -13.78 -20.70
CA VAL A 309 -11.98 -13.26 -21.20
C VAL A 309 -11.84 -11.81 -21.66
N MET A 310 -11.20 -10.97 -20.85
CA MET A 310 -10.96 -9.56 -21.18
C MET A 310 -10.05 -9.41 -22.41
N ALA A 311 -9.01 -10.23 -22.53
CA ALA A 311 -8.12 -10.21 -23.69
C ALA A 311 -8.85 -10.61 -24.99
N MET A 312 -9.67 -11.66 -24.96
CA MET A 312 -10.49 -12.06 -26.11
C MET A 312 -11.46 -10.97 -26.54
N ASN A 313 -12.16 -10.34 -25.58
CA ASN A 313 -13.11 -9.27 -25.88
C ASN A 313 -12.40 -8.04 -26.46
N ALA A 314 -11.23 -7.69 -25.95
CA ALA A 314 -10.42 -6.60 -26.49
C ALA A 314 -9.92 -6.90 -27.91
N LEU A 315 -9.53 -8.14 -28.21
CA LEU A 315 -9.15 -8.57 -29.55
C LEU A 315 -10.33 -8.51 -30.52
N LYS A 316 -11.53 -8.96 -30.12
CA LYS A 316 -12.76 -8.85 -30.93
C LYS A 316 -13.10 -7.39 -31.26
N GLN A 317 -12.77 -6.47 -30.38
CA GLN A 317 -13.01 -5.04 -30.53
C GLN A 317 -11.84 -4.29 -31.23
N ASN A 318 -10.82 -5.00 -31.73
CA ASN A 318 -9.63 -4.39 -32.34
C ASN A 318 -8.96 -3.31 -31.46
N LYS A 319 -9.02 -3.48 -30.14
CA LYS A 319 -8.41 -2.52 -29.21
C LYS A 319 -6.88 -2.55 -29.33
N LYS A 320 -6.27 -1.37 -29.41
CA LYS A 320 -4.82 -1.19 -29.25
C LYS A 320 -4.45 -1.25 -27.76
N ASN A 321 -3.22 -1.63 -27.43
CA ASN A 321 -2.67 -1.63 -26.06
C ASN A 321 -3.42 -2.49 -25.05
N ILE A 322 -3.96 -3.64 -25.48
CA ILE A 322 -4.76 -4.57 -24.67
C ILE A 322 -4.08 -4.92 -23.34
N ALA A 323 -2.77 -5.19 -23.33
CA ALA A 323 -2.03 -5.58 -22.14
C ALA A 323 -2.19 -4.60 -20.96
N SER A 324 -2.39 -3.30 -21.24
CA SER A 324 -2.54 -2.26 -20.23
C SER A 324 -3.92 -2.21 -19.57
N THR A 325 -4.91 -2.89 -20.15
CA THR A 325 -6.29 -2.96 -19.65
C THR A 325 -6.59 -4.27 -18.93
N LEU A 326 -5.65 -5.21 -18.92
CA LEU A 326 -5.85 -6.54 -18.35
C LEU A 326 -5.56 -6.57 -16.83
N PRO A 327 -6.37 -7.30 -16.04
CA PRO A 327 -6.16 -7.53 -14.61
C PRO A 327 -4.89 -8.33 -14.37
N PRO A 328 -4.14 -8.19 -13.27
CA PRO A 328 -2.85 -8.88 -13.06
C PRO A 328 -2.95 -10.40 -13.29
N THR A 329 -1.84 -11.03 -13.63
CA THR A 329 -1.75 -12.50 -13.59
C THR A 329 -1.84 -12.98 -12.14
N SER A 330 -2.22 -14.24 -11.92
CA SER A 330 -2.36 -14.77 -10.55
C SER A 330 -1.07 -14.68 -9.73
N ASP A 331 0.08 -14.93 -10.35
CA ASP A 331 1.38 -14.80 -9.68
C ASP A 331 1.79 -13.34 -9.40
N ALA A 332 1.42 -12.40 -10.27
CA ALA A 332 1.62 -10.97 -10.02
C ALA A 332 0.77 -10.51 -8.85
N LEU A 333 -0.44 -11.04 -8.74
CA LEU A 333 -1.32 -10.81 -7.59
C LEU A 333 -0.71 -11.41 -6.31
N LEU A 334 -0.17 -12.63 -6.37
CA LEU A 334 0.54 -13.25 -5.25
C LEU A 334 1.75 -12.42 -4.79
N TYR A 335 2.62 -11.98 -5.70
CA TYR A 335 3.76 -11.13 -5.34
C TYR A 335 3.34 -9.77 -4.78
N HIS A 336 2.22 -9.22 -5.26
CA HIS A 336 1.65 -8.02 -4.67
C HIS A 336 1.14 -8.27 -3.25
N SER A 337 0.42 -9.37 -3.01
CA SER A 337 -0.07 -9.77 -1.69
C SER A 337 1.08 -10.03 -0.71
N LEU A 338 2.19 -10.63 -1.15
CA LEU A 338 3.40 -10.79 -0.34
C LEU A 338 3.98 -9.45 0.16
N ARG A 339 4.03 -8.44 -0.72
CA ARG A 339 4.46 -7.09 -0.34
C ARG A 339 3.50 -6.44 0.65
N VAL A 340 2.20 -6.64 0.44
CA VAL A 340 1.15 -6.19 1.35
C VAL A 340 1.31 -6.82 2.72
N SER A 341 1.48 -8.14 2.80
CA SER A 341 1.73 -8.86 4.06
C SER A 341 2.95 -8.33 4.80
N ARG A 342 4.05 -8.07 4.09
CA ARG A 342 5.23 -7.42 4.70
C ARG A 342 4.89 -6.07 5.32
N GLN A 343 4.15 -5.22 4.60
CA GLN A 343 3.81 -3.90 5.13
C GLN A 343 2.88 -3.99 6.34
N ILE A 344 1.90 -4.90 6.30
CA ILE A 344 1.00 -5.15 7.43
C ILE A 344 1.80 -5.56 8.67
N GLN A 345 2.78 -6.46 8.54
CA GLN A 345 3.62 -6.86 9.68
C GLN A 345 4.36 -5.68 10.30
N ILE A 346 4.95 -4.80 9.48
CA ILE A 346 5.58 -3.58 9.99
C ILE A 346 4.57 -2.69 10.74
N TRP A 347 3.37 -2.52 10.17
CA TRP A 347 2.32 -1.71 10.75
C TRP A 347 1.73 -2.29 12.04
N GLN A 348 1.62 -3.61 12.18
CA GLN A 348 1.09 -4.29 13.38
C GLN A 348 2.04 -4.19 14.57
N HIS A 349 3.33 -4.02 14.31
CA HIS A 349 4.38 -3.87 15.32
C HIS A 349 4.75 -2.40 15.59
N ALA A 350 3.92 -1.42 15.19
CA ALA A 350 4.22 0.00 15.38
C ALA A 350 4.14 0.50 16.84
N LEU A 351 3.72 -0.34 17.78
CA LEU A 351 3.85 -0.11 19.23
C LEU A 351 5.10 -0.77 19.82
N ASP A 352 5.86 -1.53 19.03
CA ASP A 352 7.11 -2.16 19.47
C ASP A 352 8.28 -1.24 19.15
N ALA A 353 9.13 -0.97 20.14
CA ALA A 353 10.29 -0.10 19.95
C ALA A 353 11.23 -0.62 18.85
N HIS A 354 11.46 -1.94 18.86
CA HIS A 354 12.37 -2.63 17.97
C HIS A 354 11.65 -3.75 17.24
N ILE A 355 11.46 -3.58 15.94
CA ILE A 355 10.78 -4.56 15.10
C ILE A 355 11.79 -5.45 14.38
N LYS A 356 11.44 -6.73 14.27
CA LYS A 356 12.14 -7.65 13.37
C LYS A 356 11.56 -7.47 11.98
N TYR A 357 12.25 -6.71 11.14
CA TYR A 357 11.81 -6.46 9.78
C TYR A 357 11.69 -7.76 8.96
N PRO A 358 10.59 -7.96 8.22
CA PRO A 358 10.45 -9.13 7.37
C PRO A 358 11.42 -9.08 6.19
N GLU A 359 11.99 -10.24 5.86
CA GLU A 359 12.98 -10.37 4.80
C GLU A 359 12.42 -9.96 3.43
N LEU A 360 13.22 -9.19 2.68
CA LEU A 360 12.80 -8.61 1.40
C LEU A 360 12.63 -9.66 0.31
N ILE A 361 13.57 -10.59 0.18
CA ILE A 361 13.61 -11.58 -0.91
C ILE A 361 12.37 -12.51 -0.89
N HIS A 362 11.81 -12.76 0.29
CA HIS A 362 10.61 -13.60 0.43
C HIS A 362 9.30 -12.79 0.39
N SER A 363 9.39 -11.47 0.30
CA SER A 363 8.24 -10.56 0.35
C SER A 363 7.88 -9.98 -1.03
N GLY A 364 8.06 -10.75 -2.11
CA GLY A 364 7.76 -10.28 -3.47
C GLY A 364 8.84 -9.38 -4.10
N TYR A 365 10.08 -9.48 -3.62
CA TYR A 365 11.28 -8.87 -4.22
C TYR A 365 12.31 -9.95 -4.58
N GLU A 366 13.30 -9.59 -5.38
CA GLU A 366 14.39 -10.45 -5.77
C GLU A 366 15.69 -9.65 -5.94
N MET A 367 16.83 -10.32 -5.77
CA MET A 367 18.14 -9.73 -6.05
C MET A 367 18.54 -10.01 -7.49
N VAL A 368 18.70 -8.95 -8.28
CA VAL A 368 19.12 -9.04 -9.69
C VAL A 368 20.25 -8.04 -9.90
N ASP A 369 21.42 -8.52 -10.31
CA ASP A 369 22.63 -7.70 -10.50
C ASP A 369 23.02 -6.91 -9.23
N ASN A 370 22.96 -7.56 -8.05
CA ASN A 370 23.15 -6.93 -6.74
C ASN A 370 22.17 -5.79 -6.41
N CYS A 371 21.09 -5.65 -7.19
CA CYS A 371 20.04 -4.67 -6.97
C CYS A 371 18.76 -5.37 -6.52
N LEU A 372 18.14 -4.86 -5.46
CA LEU A 372 16.80 -5.31 -5.07
C LEU A 372 15.79 -4.82 -6.11
N LYS A 373 15.08 -5.74 -6.75
CA LYS A 373 14.02 -5.45 -7.73
C LYS A 373 12.70 -6.09 -7.30
N THR A 374 11.60 -5.45 -7.69
CA THR A 374 10.27 -6.02 -7.49
C THR A 374 10.10 -7.24 -8.38
N LYS A 375 9.69 -8.37 -7.80
CA LYS A 375 9.29 -9.54 -8.57
C LYS A 375 7.87 -9.31 -9.08
N TRP A 376 7.74 -9.10 -10.40
CA TRP A 376 6.48 -8.68 -11.01
C TRP A 376 5.59 -9.84 -11.41
N THR A 377 6.12 -10.79 -12.18
CA THR A 377 5.42 -11.99 -12.65
C THR A 377 6.42 -12.95 -13.27
N THR A 378 6.12 -14.24 -13.18
CA THR A 378 6.74 -15.37 -13.89
C THR A 378 5.87 -15.88 -15.05
N LYS A 379 4.57 -15.54 -15.06
CA LYS A 379 3.61 -15.89 -16.11
C LYS A 379 3.74 -14.96 -17.32
N ARG A 380 3.20 -15.42 -18.45
CA ARG A 380 3.13 -14.61 -19.68
C ARG A 380 2.18 -13.43 -19.48
N LEU A 381 2.63 -12.24 -19.87
CA LEU A 381 1.80 -11.04 -19.80
C LEU A 381 0.53 -11.17 -20.65
N PHE A 382 0.60 -11.77 -21.83
CA PHE A 382 -0.59 -11.99 -22.65
C PHE A 382 -1.08 -13.43 -22.52
N PRO A 383 -2.37 -13.67 -22.21
CA PRO A 383 -2.87 -15.03 -22.08
C PRO A 383 -2.79 -15.76 -23.42
N ARG A 384 -2.48 -17.05 -23.37
CA ARG A 384 -2.45 -17.90 -24.57
C ARG A 384 -3.88 -18.12 -25.05
N ILE A 385 -4.26 -17.50 -26.17
CA ILE A 385 -5.57 -17.67 -26.78
C ILE A 385 -5.41 -18.62 -27.97
N VAL A 386 -5.88 -19.86 -27.82
CA VAL A 386 -5.88 -20.84 -28.90
C VAL A 386 -7.16 -20.66 -29.72
N ARG A 387 -7.03 -20.25 -30.99
CA ARG A 387 -8.15 -20.24 -31.95
C ARG A 387 -8.26 -21.61 -32.60
N TYR A 388 -9.30 -22.37 -32.29
CA TYR A 388 -9.64 -23.56 -33.07
C TYR A 388 -10.32 -23.13 -34.37
N LYS A 389 -9.68 -23.43 -35.51
CA LYS A 389 -10.11 -23.00 -36.86
C LYS A 389 -11.41 -23.68 -37.36
N HIS A 390 -11.92 -24.70 -36.66
CA HIS A 390 -13.05 -25.52 -37.12
C HIS A 390 -14.19 -25.68 -36.13
N VAL A 391 -14.24 -24.88 -35.06
CA VAL A 391 -15.40 -24.87 -34.16
C VAL A 391 -15.78 -23.41 -33.91
N VAL A 392 -17.04 -23.06 -34.16
CA VAL A 392 -17.63 -21.72 -33.92
C VAL A 392 -17.62 -21.35 -32.41
N ASN A 393 -17.07 -22.20 -31.54
CA ASN A 393 -16.90 -21.97 -30.11
C ASN A 393 -15.41 -21.88 -29.76
N VAL A 394 -14.98 -20.69 -29.33
CA VAL A 394 -13.66 -20.47 -28.72
C VAL A 394 -13.69 -21.01 -27.29
N ARG A 395 -12.99 -22.12 -27.01
CA ARG A 395 -12.68 -22.53 -25.63
C ARG A 395 -11.39 -21.86 -25.17
N VAL A 396 -11.43 -21.21 -24.02
CA VAL A 396 -10.23 -20.75 -23.31
C VAL A 396 -9.67 -21.93 -22.56
N ILE A 397 -8.44 -22.32 -22.90
CA ILE A 397 -7.65 -23.19 -22.03
C ILE A 397 -6.78 -22.23 -21.22
N ALA A 398 -7.24 -21.86 -20.03
CA ALA A 398 -6.34 -21.34 -19.01
C ALA A 398 -5.55 -22.55 -18.51
N GLU A 399 -4.23 -22.51 -18.64
CA GLU A 399 -3.39 -23.55 -18.05
C GLU A 399 -3.67 -23.54 -16.53
N ASP A 400 -4.08 -24.72 -16.04
CA ASP A 400 -4.48 -25.12 -14.67
C ASP A 400 -5.92 -24.83 -14.18
N VAL A 401 -6.93 -25.43 -14.85
CA VAL A 401 -8.09 -26.07 -14.16
C VAL A 401 -8.50 -27.33 -14.96
N ILE A 402 -8.22 -28.49 -14.40
CA ILE A 402 -8.90 -29.76 -14.74
C ILE A 402 -10.10 -29.90 -13.79
N VAL A 403 -11.14 -30.60 -14.27
CA VAL A 403 -12.42 -31.03 -13.65
C VAL A 403 -13.62 -30.18 -14.12
N GLY A 404 -14.65 -30.73 -14.79
CA GLY A 404 -14.91 -32.14 -15.08
C GLY A 404 -16.04 -32.39 -16.10
N ARG A 405 -16.12 -33.69 -16.43
CA ARG A 405 -17.14 -34.48 -17.16
C ARG A 405 -17.72 -33.94 -18.48
N MET A 406 -17.31 -34.59 -19.57
CA MET A 406 -18.26 -35.07 -20.57
C MET A 406 -17.97 -36.55 -20.88
N ASP A 407 -18.93 -37.39 -20.54
CA ASP A 407 -19.09 -38.72 -21.13
C ASP A 407 -19.32 -38.56 -22.63
N CYS A 408 -18.49 -39.20 -23.45
CA CYS A 408 -18.88 -40.35 -24.27
C CYS A 408 -17.87 -40.62 -25.41
N HIS A 409 -17.46 -41.89 -25.51
CA HIS A 409 -17.08 -42.63 -26.72
C HIS A 409 -16.07 -41.98 -27.68
N ALA A 410 -14.78 -42.17 -27.37
CA ALA A 410 -13.75 -42.23 -28.41
C ALA A 410 -13.07 -43.59 -28.33
N ARG A 411 -13.32 -44.43 -29.34
CA ARG A 411 -12.51 -45.61 -29.63
C ARG A 411 -11.07 -45.13 -29.87
N PHE A 412 -10.14 -45.79 -29.20
CA PHE A 412 -8.71 -45.78 -29.52
C PHE A 412 -8.51 -45.99 -31.02
N ILE A 413 -7.85 -45.03 -31.69
CA ILE A 413 -6.85 -45.32 -32.73
C ILE A 413 -5.71 -44.31 -32.55
N ALA A 414 -4.60 -44.80 -32.04
CA ALA A 414 -3.29 -44.18 -32.22
C ALA A 414 -2.82 -44.40 -33.66
N SER A 415 -1.98 -43.47 -34.15
CA SER A 415 -1.15 -43.56 -35.38
C SER A 415 -1.87 -43.60 -36.73
N VAL A 416 -1.39 -43.07 -37.85
CA VAL A 416 -0.28 -42.19 -38.28
C VAL A 416 -0.55 -41.94 -39.80
N HIS A 417 -0.01 -40.84 -40.33
CA HIS A 417 0.22 -40.53 -41.76
C HIS A 417 -0.91 -40.01 -42.68
N LEU A 418 -0.50 -38.98 -43.42
CA LEU A 418 -1.12 -38.43 -44.61
C LEU A 418 -1.37 -39.52 -45.66
N VAL A 419 -2.58 -39.55 -46.21
CA VAL A 419 -2.85 -39.94 -47.60
C VAL A 419 -3.84 -38.94 -48.17
N HIS A 420 -3.46 -38.29 -49.28
CA HIS A 420 -4.38 -37.51 -50.09
C HIS A 420 -5.24 -38.47 -50.92
N VAL A 421 -6.56 -38.41 -50.76
CA VAL A 421 -7.51 -38.90 -51.77
C VAL A 421 -8.60 -37.84 -51.93
N ARG A 422 -8.76 -37.38 -53.17
CA ARG A 422 -9.82 -36.47 -53.59
C ARG A 422 -10.96 -37.33 -54.13
N THR A 423 -12.15 -37.20 -53.57
CA THR A 423 -13.40 -37.60 -54.22
C THR A 423 -14.50 -36.62 -53.83
N ASP A 424 -15.03 -35.93 -54.83
CA ASP A 424 -16.32 -35.25 -54.76
C ASP A 424 -17.41 -36.24 -54.39
N ILE A 425 -18.41 -35.84 -53.58
CA ILE A 425 -19.81 -36.25 -53.67
C ILE A 425 -20.68 -35.27 -52.88
N GLN A 426 -21.84 -34.99 -53.47
CA GLN A 426 -22.83 -33.98 -53.15
C GLN A 426 -23.71 -34.31 -51.92
N SER A 427 -24.27 -33.24 -51.36
CA SER A 427 -25.64 -33.10 -50.82
C SER A 427 -26.30 -34.27 -50.07
N SER A 428 -26.70 -34.01 -48.83
CA SER A 428 -28.13 -33.96 -48.47
C SER A 428 -28.33 -33.39 -47.07
N THR A 429 -29.36 -32.55 -46.97
CA THR A 429 -29.95 -32.02 -45.75
C THR A 429 -30.86 -33.07 -45.13
N GLU A 430 -30.72 -33.35 -43.83
CA GLU A 430 -31.82 -33.91 -43.05
C GLU A 430 -31.76 -33.41 -41.59
N LYS A 431 -32.86 -32.77 -41.17
CA LYS A 431 -33.13 -32.39 -39.78
C LYS A 431 -33.63 -33.63 -39.05
N VAL A 432 -32.96 -34.01 -37.97
CA VAL A 432 -33.50 -34.99 -37.01
C VAL A 432 -33.75 -34.28 -35.68
N THR A 433 -35.02 -34.19 -35.33
CA THR A 433 -35.51 -33.77 -34.00
C THR A 433 -35.51 -35.00 -33.09
N LEU A 434 -34.93 -34.90 -31.89
CA LEU A 434 -35.04 -35.94 -30.86
C LEU A 434 -35.63 -35.37 -29.56
N PRO A 435 -36.48 -36.15 -28.85
CA PRO A 435 -37.28 -35.68 -27.72
C PRO A 435 -36.48 -35.62 -26.42
N VAL A 436 -36.79 -34.62 -25.59
CA VAL A 436 -36.26 -34.45 -24.23
C VAL A 436 -37.11 -35.25 -23.25
N HIS A 437 -36.51 -36.24 -22.58
CA HIS A 437 -37.07 -36.83 -21.36
C HIS A 437 -36.39 -36.21 -20.14
N LEU A 438 -37.19 -35.55 -19.29
CA LEU A 438 -36.78 -35.03 -17.98
C LEU A 438 -36.78 -36.17 -16.97
N TYR A 439 -35.68 -36.31 -16.23
CA TYR A 439 -35.58 -37.19 -15.07
C TYR A 439 -35.39 -36.33 -13.82
N VAL A 440 -36.27 -36.52 -12.83
CA VAL A 440 -36.20 -35.93 -11.49
C VAL A 440 -35.68 -37.01 -10.56
N PRO A 441 -34.55 -36.84 -9.85
CA PRO A 441 -34.17 -37.76 -8.79
C PRO A 441 -34.71 -37.30 -7.44
N ASN A 442 -35.48 -38.17 -6.79
CA ASN A 442 -35.68 -38.17 -5.34
C ASN A 442 -34.48 -38.88 -4.71
N ASP A 443 -33.76 -38.21 -3.81
CA ASP A 443 -33.93 -38.35 -2.36
C ASP A 443 -33.28 -37.17 -1.64
#